data_AF-A0A520ZNC3-F1
#
_entry.id   AF-A0A520ZNC3-F1
#
_cell.length_a   1.000
_cell.length_b   1.000
_cell.length_c   1.000
_cell.angle_alpha   90.00
_cell.angle_beta   90.00
_cell.angle_gamma   90.00
#
_symmetry.space_group_name_H-M   'P 1'
#
loop_
_entity.id
_entity.type
_entity.pdbx_description
1 polymer ?
#
loop_
_entity_poly.entity_id
_entity_poly.type
_entity_poly.pdbx_seq_one_letter_code
_entity_poly.pdbx_strand_id
1 'polypeptide(L)'
;MSESKSSKSNGNRTARPSSEGRRLAQGMNLLAQHSLNQSVPPAAKSDLLRTITYLEDLGDELEDTRDLFAPGPFLRMALHLMRSHLEAKIVTPTSLIGSARTPYATANRRMHDMIDAGLIEQRPRTKSGKSVSLHPSARLIEEWVRMSDRLVRMAETRFGGIRRPETRDYYFGGSYLATQSIPPLQVLAEPLKLPGGVRVLVHGDPTFMVMDTLKRQFEQVIGTHIHQRAFSIDRLRDEALANAARTVSRYDIVALDLPWIGEYAEKGILLPLDEAMDVARLDPADFHTAGWAAAHWGGRPYAVPAQTTPELLFYRRDLFADAGLEPPADTGGLLDAARALHAPQHGRYGIAWNAARGTALGHTFLMMLADFGQPALNLPEIAGGFDTSTLADGGYRATLETELGLAAAEFLMELLRYSPPDILSMSWYERVRPYAAGNVAMAYGYTLLAPYFELDPSSPAAGQTGYLPHPPAPGAAAVAPVGGYVLGIPANLPRERLTAAVEALIVFTSPAAQKTFVQNGSRTNPRYSVGADPDVRRASPIFEAVDGMSWRDELQFWPRPPIPEISGIIQICGEEFHDMLRGIASPREALARAQARADALISPKDQ
;
A
#
# COMPACT_ATOMS: atom_id res chain seq x y z
N MET A 1 -7.12 49.82 -77.89
CA MET A 1 -8.26 50.60 -77.38
C MET A 1 -8.21 50.50 -75.86
N SER A 2 -7.37 51.35 -75.25
CA SER A 2 -7.72 52.59 -74.52
C SER A 2 -8.17 52.29 -73.08
N GLU A 3 -7.26 52.45 -72.10
CA GLU A 3 -7.26 53.57 -71.12
C GLU A 3 -8.10 53.21 -69.86
N SER A 4 -7.87 53.61 -68.62
CA SER A 4 -6.96 54.56 -67.97
C SER A 4 -7.13 54.42 -66.43
N LYS A 5 -6.00 54.50 -65.71
CA LYS A 5 -5.69 55.11 -64.40
C LYS A 5 -6.80 55.46 -63.37
N SER A 6 -6.52 55.05 -62.12
CA SER A 6 -6.26 55.86 -60.92
C SER A 6 -7.31 56.82 -60.32
N SER A 7 -7.58 56.62 -59.01
CA SER A 7 -7.34 57.57 -57.91
C SER A 7 -8.51 57.88 -56.94
N LYS A 8 -8.20 57.65 -55.65
CA LYS A 8 -8.35 58.53 -54.45
C LYS A 8 -9.72 59.07 -53.98
N SER A 9 -10.04 58.59 -52.76
CA SER A 9 -10.21 59.33 -51.48
C SER A 9 -11.53 59.99 -51.07
N ASN A 10 -11.98 59.54 -49.88
CA ASN A 10 -12.55 60.24 -48.72
C ASN A 10 -13.89 61.00 -48.80
N GLY A 11 -14.85 60.50 -48.02
CA GLY A 11 -16.00 61.25 -47.49
C GLY A 11 -16.64 60.49 -46.32
N ASN A 12 -16.46 61.04 -45.12
CA ASN A 12 -16.71 60.46 -43.80
C ASN A 12 -18.20 60.48 -43.41
N ARG A 13 -18.77 59.39 -42.84
CA ARG A 13 -19.92 59.43 -41.91
C ARG A 13 -20.05 58.13 -41.09
N THR A 14 -19.54 58.22 -39.88
CA THR A 14 -19.96 57.60 -38.61
C THR A 14 -21.19 56.65 -38.62
N ALA A 15 -20.95 55.37 -38.29
CA ALA A 15 -21.63 54.60 -37.24
C ALA A 15 -20.96 53.21 -37.08
N ARG A 16 -20.55 52.87 -35.85
CA ARG A 16 -20.08 51.53 -35.39
C ARG A 16 -21.28 50.69 -34.91
N PRO A 17 -21.13 49.40 -34.52
CA PRO A 17 -20.57 48.28 -35.27
C PRO A 17 -21.36 46.97 -35.06
N SER A 18 -21.15 45.96 -35.91
CA SER A 18 -21.08 44.55 -35.45
C SER A 18 -20.37 43.72 -36.51
N SER A 19 -19.04 43.72 -36.45
CA SER A 19 -18.18 42.93 -37.33
C SER A 19 -17.96 41.54 -36.71
N GLU A 20 -18.60 40.53 -37.30
CA GLU A 20 -17.97 39.22 -37.41
C GLU A 20 -16.74 39.32 -38.33
N GLY A 21 -15.71 38.53 -38.04
CA GLY A 21 -14.77 38.12 -39.08
C GLY A 21 -13.29 38.42 -38.83
N ARG A 22 -12.65 37.45 -38.17
CA ARG A 22 -11.23 37.05 -38.24
C ARG A 22 -10.20 37.91 -37.48
N ARG A 23 -9.58 37.26 -36.49
CA ARG A 23 -8.11 37.11 -36.43
C ARG A 23 -7.73 35.78 -35.76
N LEU A 24 -6.95 34.99 -36.50
CA LEU A 24 -6.06 33.95 -36.01
C LEU A 24 -4.98 34.56 -35.11
N ALA A 25 -4.41 33.69 -34.27
CA ALA A 25 -3.27 33.86 -33.36
C ALA A 25 -3.59 34.29 -31.91
N GLN A 26 -3.88 33.29 -31.08
CA GLN A 26 -3.25 33.04 -29.76
C GLN A 26 -3.92 31.83 -29.11
N GLY A 27 -3.32 30.64 -29.27
CA GLY A 27 -3.69 29.44 -28.53
C GLY A 27 -2.55 29.09 -27.58
N MET A 28 -2.69 29.47 -26.31
CA MET A 28 -1.86 28.97 -25.22
C MET A 28 -2.73 28.74 -23.99
N ASN A 29 -2.60 27.53 -23.45
CA ASN A 29 -3.00 27.03 -22.15
C ASN A 29 -4.50 26.86 -21.89
N LEU A 30 -4.95 25.60 -21.92
CA LEU A 30 -5.91 25.00 -20.98
C LEU A 30 -6.02 23.49 -21.28
N LEU A 31 -5.08 22.67 -20.79
CA LEU A 31 -5.25 21.23 -20.63
C LEU A 31 -4.44 20.74 -19.41
N ALA A 32 -5.10 20.72 -18.26
CA ALA A 32 -4.78 19.84 -17.14
C ALA A 32 -6.11 19.54 -16.44
N GLN A 33 -6.77 18.46 -16.86
CA GLN A 33 -7.93 17.91 -16.15
C GLN A 33 -7.52 16.59 -15.51
N HIS A 34 -7.51 16.62 -14.17
CA HIS A 34 -7.28 15.50 -13.27
C HIS A 34 -8.26 14.36 -13.54
N SER A 35 -7.73 13.14 -13.65
CA SER A 35 -8.51 11.90 -13.55
C SER A 35 -8.78 11.58 -12.08
N LEU A 36 -10.06 11.63 -11.68
CA LEU A 36 -10.55 11.25 -10.36
C LEU A 36 -11.01 9.79 -10.37
N ASN A 37 -10.24 8.90 -9.76
CA ASN A 37 -10.70 7.61 -9.24
C ASN A 37 -10.40 7.63 -7.74
N GLN A 38 -11.40 7.93 -6.90
CA GLN A 38 -11.27 7.96 -5.45
C GLN A 38 -12.09 6.81 -4.82
N SER A 39 -11.44 5.99 -4.00
CA SER A 39 -12.06 4.91 -3.22
C SER A 39 -12.69 5.44 -1.92
N VAL A 40 -13.79 4.81 -1.50
CA VAL A 40 -14.54 5.16 -0.29
C VAL A 40 -13.96 4.45 0.95
N PRO A 41 -13.65 5.13 2.07
CA PRO A 41 -13.16 4.51 3.31
C PRO A 41 -14.12 3.47 3.94
N PRO A 42 -13.66 2.50 4.76
CA PRO A 42 -14.51 1.41 5.30
C PRO A 42 -15.71 1.84 6.16
N ALA A 43 -15.54 2.87 7.02
CA ALA A 43 -16.65 3.43 7.79
C ALA A 43 -17.69 4.12 6.88
N ALA A 44 -17.21 4.86 5.89
CA ALA A 44 -18.05 5.47 4.87
C ALA A 44 -18.73 4.42 3.97
N LYS A 45 -18.07 3.29 3.68
CA LYS A 45 -18.67 2.14 3.00
C LYS A 45 -19.79 1.53 3.85
N SER A 46 -19.60 1.36 5.15
CA SER A 46 -20.66 0.90 6.06
C SER A 46 -21.85 1.87 6.08
N ASP A 47 -21.60 3.17 6.18
CA ASP A 47 -22.66 4.18 6.24
C ASP A 47 -23.40 4.35 4.91
N LEU A 48 -22.69 4.27 3.78
CA LEU A 48 -23.29 4.21 2.45
C LEU A 48 -24.11 2.93 2.26
N LEU A 49 -23.62 1.77 2.70
CA LEU A 49 -24.38 0.52 2.65
C LEU A 49 -25.63 0.57 3.53
N ARG A 50 -25.56 1.18 4.72
CA ARG A 50 -26.74 1.43 5.57
C ARG A 50 -27.75 2.34 4.89
N THR A 51 -27.28 3.39 4.22
CA THR A 51 -28.15 4.31 3.46
C THR A 51 -28.80 3.60 2.27
N ILE A 52 -28.06 2.76 1.55
CA ILE A 52 -28.59 1.91 0.47
C ILE A 52 -29.68 0.98 1.02
N THR A 53 -29.42 0.26 2.12
CA THR A 53 -30.40 -0.63 2.74
C THR A 53 -31.67 0.14 3.16
N TYR A 54 -31.51 1.29 3.83
CA TYR A 54 -32.65 2.13 4.20
C TYR A 54 -33.48 2.58 3.01
N LEU A 55 -32.84 2.96 1.90
CA LEU A 55 -33.53 3.40 0.68
C LEU A 55 -34.19 2.23 -0.08
N GLU A 56 -33.61 1.03 -0.01
CA GLU A 56 -34.24 -0.19 -0.51
C GLU A 56 -35.50 -0.52 0.29
N ASP A 57 -35.42 -0.52 1.63
CA ASP A 57 -36.55 -0.79 2.52
C ASP A 57 -37.67 0.25 2.35
N LEU A 58 -37.31 1.55 2.31
CA LEU A 58 -38.26 2.62 2.05
C LEU A 58 -38.88 2.51 0.66
N GLY A 59 -38.08 2.17 -0.35
CA GLY A 59 -38.57 1.98 -1.72
C GLY A 59 -39.54 0.81 -1.83
N ASP A 60 -39.30 -0.27 -1.11
CA ASP A 60 -40.19 -1.43 -1.04
C ASP A 60 -41.53 -1.05 -0.37
N GLU A 61 -41.50 -0.35 0.76
CA GLU A 61 -42.72 0.13 1.45
C GLU A 61 -43.55 1.09 0.57
N LEU A 62 -42.89 2.04 -0.12
CA LEU A 62 -43.58 3.00 -1.00
C LEU A 62 -44.20 2.30 -2.22
N GLU A 63 -43.48 1.38 -2.85
CA GLU A 63 -43.97 0.67 -4.04
C GLU A 63 -45.06 -0.38 -3.72
N ASP A 64 -45.11 -0.89 -2.48
CA ASP A 64 -46.22 -1.73 -2.02
C ASP A 64 -47.53 -0.93 -1.85
N THR A 65 -47.44 0.39 -1.64
CA THR A 65 -48.58 1.32 -1.72
C THR A 65 -48.86 1.79 -3.15
N ARG A 66 -49.18 0.83 -4.04
CA ARG A 66 -49.27 1.02 -5.51
C ARG A 66 -50.18 2.16 -6.00
N ASP A 67 -51.16 2.57 -5.21
CA ASP A 67 -52.07 3.67 -5.57
C ASP A 67 -51.46 5.07 -5.34
N LEU A 68 -50.32 5.16 -4.65
CA LEU A 68 -49.65 6.42 -4.28
C LEU A 68 -48.29 6.62 -4.97
N PHE A 69 -47.58 5.54 -5.31
CA PHE A 69 -46.25 5.61 -5.91
C PHE A 69 -46.08 4.62 -7.08
N ALA A 70 -45.47 5.10 -8.18
CA ALA A 70 -45.10 4.26 -9.32
C ALA A 70 -43.67 3.71 -9.15
N PRO A 71 -43.38 2.48 -9.61
CA PRO A 71 -42.05 1.90 -9.50
C PRO A 71 -40.95 2.74 -10.15
N GLY A 72 -39.82 2.90 -9.47
CA GLY A 72 -38.70 3.74 -9.89
C GLY A 72 -37.51 2.94 -10.41
N PRO A 73 -37.52 2.44 -11.67
CA PRO A 73 -36.47 1.55 -12.19
C PRO A 73 -35.08 2.18 -12.17
N PHE A 74 -34.99 3.50 -12.37
CA PHE A 74 -33.73 4.25 -12.34
C PHE A 74 -33.03 4.17 -10.97
N LEU A 75 -33.80 4.39 -9.89
CA LEU A 75 -33.26 4.38 -8.53
C LEU A 75 -32.85 2.96 -8.13
N ARG A 76 -33.65 1.94 -8.45
CA ARG A 76 -33.34 0.54 -8.13
C ARG A 76 -32.09 0.03 -8.86
N MET A 77 -31.92 0.41 -10.12
CA MET A 77 -30.72 0.05 -10.89
C MET A 77 -29.49 0.78 -10.34
N ALA A 78 -29.61 2.06 -9.96
CA ALA A 78 -28.52 2.80 -9.32
C ALA A 78 -28.13 2.20 -7.94
N LEU A 79 -29.12 1.86 -7.10
CA LEU A 79 -28.91 1.19 -5.82
C LEU A 79 -28.16 -0.13 -5.98
N HIS A 80 -28.61 -0.99 -6.90
CA HIS A 80 -27.97 -2.28 -7.20
C HIS A 80 -26.53 -2.11 -7.68
N LEU A 81 -26.28 -1.12 -8.55
CA LEU A 81 -24.96 -0.84 -9.10
C LEU A 81 -24.00 -0.28 -8.04
N MET A 82 -24.47 0.64 -7.19
CA MET A 82 -23.70 1.22 -6.09
C MET A 82 -23.41 0.18 -4.99
N ARG A 83 -24.39 -0.65 -4.61
CA ARG A 83 -24.21 -1.76 -3.67
C ARG A 83 -23.17 -2.74 -4.18
N SER A 84 -23.33 -3.18 -5.42
CA SER A 84 -22.40 -4.13 -6.04
C SER A 84 -21.00 -3.55 -6.16
N HIS A 85 -20.85 -2.26 -6.46
CA HIS A 85 -19.56 -1.57 -6.46
C HIS A 85 -18.92 -1.53 -5.08
N LEU A 86 -19.67 -1.16 -4.03
CA LEU A 86 -19.16 -1.14 -2.66
C LEU A 86 -18.81 -2.54 -2.15
N GLU A 87 -19.55 -3.57 -2.55
CA GLU A 87 -19.33 -4.98 -2.17
C GLU A 87 -18.34 -5.72 -3.10
N ALA A 88 -17.74 -5.03 -4.08
CA ALA A 88 -16.84 -5.59 -5.08
C ALA A 88 -17.45 -6.77 -5.89
N LYS A 89 -18.76 -6.71 -6.17
CA LYS A 89 -19.51 -7.67 -6.99
C LYS A 89 -19.63 -7.19 -8.43
N ILE A 90 -19.47 -8.12 -9.38
CA ILE A 90 -19.60 -7.84 -10.82
C ILE A 90 -21.07 -7.71 -11.20
N VAL A 91 -21.44 -6.64 -11.91
CA VAL A 91 -22.78 -6.45 -12.48
C VAL A 91 -22.76 -6.73 -13.98
N THR A 92 -23.68 -7.59 -14.43
CA THR A 92 -23.95 -7.85 -15.86
C THR A 92 -25.20 -7.08 -16.31
N PRO A 93 -25.37 -6.82 -17.62
CA PRO A 93 -26.61 -6.21 -18.13
C PRO A 93 -27.88 -6.95 -17.67
N THR A 94 -27.86 -8.28 -17.70
CA THR A 94 -28.99 -9.11 -17.24
C THR A 94 -29.26 -8.94 -15.74
N SER A 95 -28.21 -8.89 -14.92
CA SER A 95 -28.35 -8.67 -13.46
C SER A 95 -28.91 -7.28 -13.14
N LEU A 96 -28.45 -6.24 -13.84
CA LEU A 96 -28.93 -4.87 -13.62
C LEU A 96 -30.38 -4.70 -14.11
N ILE A 97 -30.75 -5.30 -15.23
CA ILE A 97 -32.14 -5.31 -15.71
C ILE A 97 -33.05 -6.04 -14.70
N GLY A 98 -32.57 -7.12 -14.11
CA GLY A 98 -33.31 -7.89 -13.10
C GLY A 98 -33.63 -7.12 -11.82
N SER A 99 -32.82 -6.12 -11.43
CA SER A 99 -33.06 -5.32 -10.22
C SER A 99 -34.13 -4.23 -10.40
N ALA A 100 -34.50 -3.90 -11.64
CA ALA A 100 -35.34 -2.74 -11.97
C ALA A 100 -36.84 -2.89 -11.60
N ARG A 101 -37.28 -4.09 -11.16
CA ARG A 101 -38.69 -4.45 -10.81
C ARG A 101 -39.76 -3.96 -11.82
N THR A 102 -39.40 -3.87 -13.09
CA THR A 102 -40.28 -3.44 -14.19
C THR A 102 -40.16 -4.43 -15.36
N PRO A 103 -41.09 -4.41 -16.34
CA PRO A 103 -40.99 -5.28 -17.50
C PRO A 103 -39.63 -5.14 -18.21
N TYR A 104 -39.09 -6.27 -18.69
CA TYR A 104 -37.75 -6.34 -19.27
C TYR A 104 -37.47 -5.26 -20.32
N ALA A 105 -38.42 -5.01 -21.23
CA ALA A 105 -38.27 -3.99 -22.27
C ALA A 105 -38.10 -2.56 -21.70
N THR A 106 -38.82 -2.25 -20.62
CA THR A 106 -38.73 -0.96 -19.92
C THR A 106 -37.40 -0.84 -19.19
N ALA A 107 -37.00 -1.86 -18.43
CA ALA A 107 -35.75 -1.90 -17.69
C ALA A 107 -34.53 -1.84 -18.62
N ASN A 108 -34.57 -2.58 -19.74
CA ASN A 108 -33.52 -2.54 -20.76
C ASN A 108 -33.38 -1.15 -21.38
N ARG A 109 -34.48 -0.47 -21.69
CA ARG A 109 -34.42 0.92 -22.18
C ARG A 109 -33.81 1.85 -21.14
N ARG A 110 -34.20 1.73 -19.86
CA ARG A 110 -33.63 2.56 -18.78
C ARG A 110 -32.15 2.32 -18.54
N MET A 111 -31.68 1.08 -18.69
CA MET A 111 -30.25 0.76 -18.64
C MET A 111 -29.48 1.55 -19.70
N HIS A 112 -29.98 1.59 -20.94
CA HIS A 112 -29.34 2.32 -22.03
C HIS A 112 -29.42 3.83 -21.79
N ASP A 113 -30.55 4.36 -21.31
CA ASP A 113 -30.66 5.77 -20.91
C ASP A 113 -29.59 6.15 -19.86
N MET A 114 -29.31 5.27 -18.89
CA MET A 114 -28.27 5.49 -17.86
C MET A 114 -26.85 5.44 -18.42
N ILE A 115 -26.59 4.55 -19.39
CA ILE A 115 -25.31 4.48 -20.12
C ILE A 115 -25.11 5.75 -20.94
N ASP A 116 -26.11 6.14 -21.72
CA ASP A 116 -26.07 7.34 -22.59
C ASP A 116 -25.93 8.63 -21.78
N ALA A 117 -26.49 8.66 -20.56
CA ALA A 117 -26.33 9.77 -19.62
C ALA A 117 -24.95 9.81 -18.93
N GLY A 118 -24.08 8.82 -19.17
CA GLY A 118 -22.75 8.73 -18.56
C GLY A 118 -22.78 8.35 -17.07
N LEU A 119 -23.83 7.68 -16.61
CA LEU A 119 -23.95 7.20 -15.23
C LEU A 119 -23.39 5.78 -15.05
N ILE A 120 -23.26 5.03 -16.15
CA ILE A 120 -22.75 3.65 -16.17
C ILE A 120 -21.57 3.55 -17.13
N GLU A 121 -20.47 2.99 -16.64
CA GLU A 121 -19.32 2.59 -17.45
C GLU A 121 -19.41 1.12 -17.87
N GLN A 122 -19.02 0.83 -19.10
CA GLN A 122 -18.97 -0.54 -19.63
C GLN A 122 -17.51 -1.00 -19.75
N ARG A 123 -17.17 -2.14 -19.12
CA ARG A 123 -15.83 -2.72 -19.18
C ARG A 123 -15.85 -4.10 -19.84
N PRO A 124 -15.05 -4.36 -20.89
CA PRO A 124 -14.97 -5.67 -21.54
C PRO A 124 -14.49 -6.75 -20.57
N ARG A 125 -15.16 -7.90 -20.54
CA ARG A 125 -14.79 -9.08 -19.74
C ARG A 125 -14.01 -10.14 -20.51
N THR A 126 -13.97 -10.03 -21.84
CA THR A 126 -13.25 -10.98 -22.70
C THR A 126 -12.46 -10.20 -23.75
N LYS A 127 -11.36 -10.79 -24.25
CA LYS A 127 -10.57 -10.23 -25.37
C LYS A 127 -11.41 -9.95 -26.62
N SER A 128 -12.54 -10.67 -26.77
CA SER A 128 -13.49 -10.49 -27.89
C SER A 128 -14.45 -9.29 -27.76
N GLY A 129 -14.53 -8.67 -26.58
CA GLY A 129 -15.48 -7.59 -26.29
C GLY A 129 -16.96 -8.01 -26.18
N LYS A 130 -17.31 -9.28 -26.42
CA LYS A 130 -18.71 -9.76 -26.46
C LYS A 130 -19.44 -9.78 -25.11
N SER A 131 -18.70 -9.73 -24.00
CA SER A 131 -19.26 -9.68 -22.65
C SER A 131 -18.74 -8.43 -21.96
N VAL A 132 -19.64 -7.68 -21.34
CA VAL A 132 -19.31 -6.45 -20.60
C VAL A 132 -19.76 -6.57 -19.15
N SER A 133 -19.03 -5.90 -18.27
CA SER A 133 -19.43 -5.61 -16.91
C SER A 133 -19.84 -4.14 -16.82
N LEU A 134 -20.87 -3.86 -16.02
CA LEU A 134 -21.39 -2.52 -15.78
C LEU A 134 -20.85 -2.02 -14.45
N HIS A 135 -20.38 -0.78 -14.44
CA HIS A 135 -19.80 -0.13 -13.26
C HIS A 135 -20.44 1.24 -13.07
N PRO A 136 -20.64 1.73 -11.84
CA PRO A 136 -21.06 3.11 -11.66
C PRO A 136 -19.93 4.04 -12.14
N SER A 137 -20.27 5.08 -12.90
CA SER A 137 -19.29 6.09 -13.29
C SER A 137 -18.92 6.97 -12.10
N ALA A 138 -17.79 7.68 -12.19
CA ALA A 138 -17.40 8.68 -11.19
C ALA A 138 -18.53 9.68 -10.90
N ARG A 139 -19.27 10.10 -11.95
CA ARG A 139 -20.42 10.99 -11.83
C ARG A 139 -21.55 10.37 -10.98
N LEU A 140 -21.89 9.11 -11.22
CA LEU A 140 -22.94 8.44 -10.46
C LEU A 140 -22.54 8.29 -8.99
N ILE A 141 -21.28 7.96 -8.72
CA ILE A 141 -20.73 7.85 -7.36
C ILE A 141 -20.81 9.21 -6.64
N GLU A 142 -20.41 10.30 -7.30
CA GLU A 142 -20.49 11.65 -6.72
C GLU A 142 -21.93 12.10 -6.44
N GLU A 143 -22.85 11.87 -7.38
CA GLU A 143 -24.26 12.18 -7.20
C GLU A 143 -24.87 11.36 -6.04
N TRP A 144 -24.47 10.09 -5.91
CA TRP A 144 -24.90 9.18 -4.86
C TRP A 144 -24.45 9.63 -3.47
N VAL A 145 -23.16 9.93 -3.32
CA VAL A 145 -22.61 10.46 -2.07
C VAL A 145 -23.32 11.77 -1.73
N ARG A 146 -23.51 12.66 -2.71
CA ARG A 146 -24.23 13.94 -2.49
C ARG A 146 -25.71 13.77 -2.11
N MET A 147 -26.34 12.66 -2.46
CA MET A 147 -27.71 12.38 -2.08
C MET A 147 -27.77 11.80 -0.67
N SER A 148 -26.90 10.84 -0.37
CA SER A 148 -26.88 10.08 0.88
C SER A 148 -26.81 10.99 2.11
N ASP A 149 -25.86 11.92 2.17
CA ASP A 149 -25.75 12.74 3.38
C ASP A 149 -26.73 13.91 3.42
N ARG A 150 -27.34 14.28 2.27
CA ARG A 150 -28.53 15.16 2.33
C ARG A 150 -29.69 14.44 3.02
N LEU A 151 -29.90 13.16 2.74
CA LEU A 151 -30.94 12.36 3.38
C LEU A 151 -30.68 12.19 4.88
N VAL A 152 -29.45 11.86 5.28
CA VAL A 152 -29.07 11.75 6.70
C VAL A 152 -29.31 13.06 7.44
N ARG A 153 -28.80 14.19 6.93
CA ARG A 153 -29.03 15.52 7.54
C ARG A 153 -30.51 15.87 7.64
N MET A 154 -31.29 15.55 6.61
CA MET A 154 -32.74 15.78 6.62
C MET A 154 -33.43 14.94 7.70
N ALA A 155 -33.04 13.67 7.85
CA ALA A 155 -33.60 12.78 8.85
C ALA A 155 -33.28 13.26 10.28
N GLU A 156 -32.02 13.63 10.53
CA GLU A 156 -31.57 14.14 11.83
C GLU A 156 -32.27 15.44 12.23
N THR A 157 -32.40 16.37 11.29
CA THR A 157 -33.01 17.69 11.53
C THR A 157 -34.51 17.58 11.87
N ARG A 158 -35.20 16.57 11.35
CA ARG A 158 -36.67 16.47 11.41
C ARG A 158 -37.19 15.48 12.43
N PHE A 159 -36.45 14.40 12.70
CA PHE A 159 -36.95 13.29 13.51
C PHE A 159 -36.19 13.08 14.84
N GLY A 160 -35.10 13.81 15.10
CA GLY A 160 -34.42 13.86 16.40
C GLY A 160 -33.82 12.53 16.85
N GLY A 161 -32.53 12.30 16.56
CA GLY A 161 -31.77 11.16 17.09
C GLY A 161 -31.21 11.41 18.50
N ILE A 162 -31.11 10.36 19.32
CA ILE A 162 -30.45 10.37 20.64
C ILE A 162 -29.04 10.97 20.49
N ARG A 163 -28.78 12.09 21.18
CA ARG A 163 -27.44 12.66 21.32
C ARG A 163 -26.49 11.64 21.95
N ARG A 164 -25.67 10.97 21.14
CA ARG A 164 -24.30 10.60 21.55
C ARG A 164 -23.43 11.84 21.35
N PRO A 165 -22.52 12.18 22.28
CA PRO A 165 -21.60 13.30 22.08
C PRO A 165 -20.51 12.88 21.09
N GLU A 166 -20.85 12.78 19.81
CA GLU A 166 -19.92 12.64 18.70
C GLU A 166 -20.48 13.43 17.51
N THR A 167 -19.99 14.65 17.30
CA THR A 167 -20.16 15.37 16.04
C THR A 167 -19.34 14.67 14.95
N ARG A 168 -19.98 13.75 14.23
CA ARG A 168 -19.50 13.19 12.96
C ARG A 168 -20.26 13.84 11.81
N ASP A 169 -19.90 15.08 11.50
CA ASP A 169 -20.28 15.71 10.22
C ASP A 169 -19.28 15.26 9.15
N TYR A 170 -19.52 14.09 8.56
CA TYR A 170 -18.76 13.59 7.42
C TYR A 170 -19.45 14.08 6.16
N TYR A 171 -18.78 14.94 5.37
CA TYR A 171 -19.17 15.06 3.97
C TYR A 171 -18.02 15.32 2.99
N PHE A 172 -18.05 14.54 1.91
CA PHE A 172 -17.14 14.55 0.78
C PHE A 172 -17.25 15.85 -0.01
N GLY A 173 -16.26 16.71 0.18
CA GLY A 173 -15.92 17.82 -0.69
C GLY A 173 -14.45 18.12 -0.40
N GLY A 174 -13.62 18.11 -1.44
CA GLY A 174 -12.15 18.23 -1.39
C GLY A 174 -11.59 19.55 -0.83
N SER A 175 -12.29 20.20 0.08
CA SER A 175 -11.84 21.39 0.82
C SER A 175 -12.13 21.35 2.33
N TYR A 176 -12.67 20.26 2.89
CA TYR A 176 -12.89 20.13 4.35
C TYR A 176 -12.44 18.81 4.99
N LEU A 177 -11.82 17.89 4.24
CA LEU A 177 -11.17 16.68 4.81
C LEU A 177 -9.87 16.99 5.57
N ALA A 178 -9.50 18.26 5.73
CA ALA A 178 -8.46 18.69 6.65
C ALA A 178 -8.86 18.60 8.15
N THR A 179 -10.03 18.03 8.51
CA THR A 179 -10.69 18.37 9.79
C THR A 179 -11.18 17.25 10.72
N GLN A 180 -10.99 15.94 10.47
CA GLN A 180 -11.14 14.92 11.54
C GLN A 180 -9.83 14.17 11.78
N SER A 181 -9.06 14.74 12.69
CA SER A 181 -7.80 14.25 13.21
C SER A 181 -8.08 13.10 14.20
N ILE A 182 -7.42 11.95 14.04
CA ILE A 182 -7.45 10.82 15.00
C ILE A 182 -7.13 11.38 16.39
N PRO A 183 -7.94 11.04 17.41
CA PRO A 183 -7.77 11.58 18.75
C PRO A 183 -6.41 11.14 19.34
N PRO A 184 -5.86 11.92 20.28
CA PRO A 184 -4.67 11.51 21.01
C PRO A 184 -4.86 10.16 21.71
N LEU A 185 -3.74 9.48 21.94
CA LEU A 185 -3.68 8.20 22.64
C LEU A 185 -4.39 8.29 23.99
N GLN A 186 -5.41 7.46 24.19
CA GLN A 186 -6.27 7.46 25.37
C GLN A 186 -5.67 6.59 26.47
N VAL A 187 -5.72 7.07 27.71
CA VAL A 187 -5.30 6.31 28.90
C VAL A 187 -6.31 5.19 29.16
N LEU A 188 -5.82 3.99 29.47
CA LEU A 188 -6.67 2.87 29.85
C LEU A 188 -7.45 3.20 31.14
N ALA A 189 -8.72 2.81 31.17
CA ALA A 189 -9.56 3.01 32.36
C ALA A 189 -9.01 2.26 33.58
N GLU A 190 -8.40 1.10 33.37
CA GLU A 190 -7.70 0.33 34.39
C GLU A 190 -6.22 0.12 34.00
N PRO A 191 -5.26 0.41 34.90
CA PRO A 191 -3.86 0.07 34.70
C PRO A 191 -3.64 -1.43 34.47
N LEU A 192 -2.74 -1.78 33.55
CA LEU A 192 -2.36 -3.17 33.30
C LEU A 192 -1.65 -3.77 34.52
N LYS A 193 -2.21 -4.86 35.04
CA LYS A 193 -1.68 -5.58 36.21
C LYS A 193 -0.63 -6.62 35.79
N LEU A 194 0.56 -6.16 35.42
CA LEU A 194 1.71 -7.01 35.09
C LEU A 194 2.85 -6.81 36.09
N PRO A 195 3.14 -7.79 36.97
CA PRO A 195 4.31 -7.76 37.82
C PRO A 195 5.57 -7.60 36.97
N GLY A 196 6.40 -6.59 37.28
CA GLY A 196 7.61 -6.28 36.52
C GLY A 196 7.37 -5.63 35.15
N GLY A 197 6.19 -5.07 34.89
CA GLY A 197 5.89 -4.33 33.66
C GLY A 197 5.65 -5.20 32.42
N VAL A 198 5.41 -4.55 31.28
CA VAL A 198 5.32 -5.16 29.94
C VAL A 198 6.72 -5.30 29.36
N ARG A 199 7.08 -6.50 28.91
CA ARG A 199 8.40 -6.83 28.35
C ARG A 199 8.27 -7.01 26.84
N VAL A 200 8.95 -6.17 26.06
CA VAL A 200 8.84 -6.16 24.60
C VAL A 200 10.20 -6.40 23.96
N LEU A 201 10.26 -7.36 23.04
CA LEU A 201 11.40 -7.58 22.15
C LEU A 201 11.11 -6.90 20.81
N VAL A 202 11.96 -6.00 20.35
CA VAL A 202 11.74 -5.24 19.11
C VAL A 202 12.99 -5.18 18.22
N HIS A 203 12.81 -4.74 16.99
CA HIS A 203 13.93 -4.40 16.11
C HIS A 203 14.49 -3.00 16.44
N GLY A 204 15.80 -2.80 16.25
CA GLY A 204 16.46 -1.51 16.42
C GLY A 204 16.36 -0.59 15.20
N ASP A 205 15.15 -0.24 14.76
CA ASP A 205 14.90 0.72 13.67
C ASP A 205 14.36 2.07 14.19
N PRO A 206 14.36 3.14 13.35
CA PRO A 206 13.81 4.43 13.74
C PRO A 206 12.41 4.39 14.36
N THR A 207 11.48 3.55 13.88
CA THR A 207 10.11 3.51 14.41
C THR A 207 10.05 2.92 15.82
N PHE A 208 10.72 1.80 16.08
CA PHE A 208 10.75 1.22 17.44
C PHE A 208 11.65 2.03 18.39
N MET A 209 12.61 2.80 17.87
CA MET A 209 13.34 3.78 18.68
C MET A 209 12.48 5.01 19.04
N VAL A 210 11.48 5.35 18.23
CA VAL A 210 10.44 6.32 18.63
C VAL A 210 9.61 5.77 19.79
N MET A 211 9.30 4.47 19.81
CA MET A 211 8.62 3.86 20.97
C MET A 211 9.43 3.99 22.27
N ASP A 212 10.76 3.84 22.21
CA ASP A 212 11.63 4.07 23.38
C ASP A 212 11.62 5.55 23.82
N THR A 213 11.65 6.47 22.86
CA THR A 213 11.54 7.92 23.11
C THR A 213 10.20 8.28 23.77
N LEU A 214 9.12 7.63 23.32
CA LEU A 214 7.76 7.84 23.82
C LEU A 214 7.39 6.95 25.01
N LYS A 215 8.34 6.17 25.53
CA LYS A 215 8.10 5.16 26.56
C LYS A 215 7.26 5.69 27.72
N ARG A 216 7.61 6.86 28.27
CA ARG A 216 6.87 7.44 29.42
C ARG A 216 5.41 7.73 29.10
N GLN A 217 5.10 8.17 27.87
CA GLN A 217 3.72 8.42 27.44
C GLN A 217 2.95 7.11 27.32
N PHE A 218 3.56 6.08 26.74
CA PHE A 218 2.93 4.75 26.67
C PHE A 218 2.76 4.13 28.06
N GLU A 219 3.72 4.26 28.96
CA GLU A 219 3.63 3.80 30.36
C GLU A 219 2.48 4.49 31.10
N GLN A 220 2.24 5.78 30.87
CA GLN A 220 1.08 6.49 31.42
C GLN A 220 -0.23 5.95 30.87
N VAL A 221 -0.26 5.64 29.57
CA VAL A 221 -1.46 5.12 28.90
C VAL A 221 -1.82 3.73 29.40
N ILE A 222 -0.85 2.83 29.53
CA ILE A 222 -1.09 1.45 29.97
C ILE A 222 -1.05 1.29 31.50
N GLY A 223 -0.56 2.30 32.22
CA GLY A 223 -0.48 2.30 33.69
C GLY A 223 0.57 1.36 34.29
N THR A 224 1.57 0.93 33.52
CA THR A 224 2.68 0.08 33.99
C THR A 224 3.97 0.34 33.21
N HIS A 225 5.10 -0.14 33.73
CA HIS A 225 6.41 0.05 33.10
C HIS A 225 6.59 -0.76 31.82
N ILE A 226 7.38 -0.24 30.88
CA ILE A 226 7.75 -0.92 29.64
C ILE A 226 9.25 -1.25 29.67
N HIS A 227 9.57 -2.52 29.46
CA HIS A 227 10.94 -3.02 29.32
C HIS A 227 11.18 -3.47 27.89
N GLN A 228 11.82 -2.60 27.11
CA GLN A 228 12.15 -2.85 25.70
C GLN A 228 13.58 -3.40 25.57
N ARG A 229 13.76 -4.45 24.75
CA ARG A 229 15.07 -4.90 24.25
C ARG A 229 15.06 -4.83 22.73
N ALA A 230 16.00 -4.07 22.16
CA ALA A 230 16.11 -3.88 20.72
C ALA A 230 17.36 -4.57 20.15
N PHE A 231 17.22 -5.22 18.99
CA PHE A 231 18.31 -5.90 18.29
C PHE A 231 18.32 -5.63 16.79
N SER A 232 19.47 -5.87 16.14
CA SER A 232 19.54 -5.99 14.67
C SER A 232 18.70 -7.17 14.19
N ILE A 233 18.30 -7.20 12.92
CA ILE A 233 17.36 -8.19 12.37
C ILE A 233 17.79 -9.64 12.67
N ASP A 234 19.05 -10.00 12.38
CA ASP A 234 19.54 -11.36 12.63
C ASP A 234 19.56 -11.70 14.13
N ARG A 235 20.03 -10.76 14.97
CA ARG A 235 20.06 -10.94 16.44
C ARG A 235 18.67 -10.97 17.07
N LEU A 236 17.70 -10.27 16.47
CA LEU A 236 16.30 -10.30 16.87
C LEU A 236 15.72 -11.69 16.65
N ARG A 237 15.95 -12.28 15.48
CA ARG A 237 15.53 -13.65 15.17
C ARG A 237 16.17 -14.65 16.13
N ASP A 238 17.48 -14.55 16.35
CA ASP A 238 18.20 -15.43 17.27
C ASP A 238 17.68 -15.35 18.71
N GLU A 239 17.45 -14.14 19.24
CA GLU A 239 16.89 -13.97 20.59
C GLU A 239 15.44 -14.49 20.67
N ALA A 240 14.63 -14.31 19.63
CA ALA A 240 13.26 -14.83 19.59
C ALA A 240 13.23 -16.37 19.57
N LEU A 241 14.07 -17.01 18.75
CA LEU A 241 14.25 -18.46 18.72
C LEU A 241 14.76 -19.01 20.07
N ALA A 242 15.76 -18.34 20.65
CA ALA A 242 16.28 -18.70 21.97
C ALA A 242 15.24 -18.52 23.09
N ASN A 243 14.37 -17.50 22.98
CA ASN A 243 13.26 -17.29 23.92
C ASN A 243 12.19 -18.39 23.80
N ALA A 244 11.89 -18.84 22.58
CA ALA A 244 10.93 -19.91 22.33
C ALA A 244 11.37 -21.25 22.96
N ALA A 245 12.67 -21.54 22.98
CA ALA A 245 13.23 -22.73 23.61
C ALA A 245 13.14 -22.75 25.16
N ARG A 246 12.66 -21.66 25.79
CA ARG A 246 12.52 -21.57 27.24
C ARG A 246 11.17 -22.13 27.69
N THR A 247 11.12 -22.66 28.90
CA THR A 247 9.85 -23.04 29.55
C THR A 247 8.92 -21.85 29.76
N VAL A 248 9.49 -20.68 30.05
CA VAL A 248 8.76 -19.44 30.29
C VAL A 248 9.38 -18.29 29.49
N SER A 249 8.54 -17.60 28.73
CA SER A 249 8.95 -16.44 27.93
C SER A 249 9.53 -15.32 28.81
N ARG A 250 10.64 -14.74 28.34
CA ARG A 250 11.21 -13.49 28.85
C ARG A 250 10.43 -12.26 28.36
N TYR A 251 9.58 -12.43 27.37
CA TYR A 251 8.87 -11.35 26.68
C TYR A 251 7.37 -11.58 26.69
N ASP A 252 6.61 -10.49 26.80
CA ASP A 252 5.16 -10.50 26.68
C ASP A 252 4.72 -10.28 25.22
N ILE A 253 5.49 -9.47 24.49
CA ILE A 253 5.28 -9.18 23.07
C ILE A 253 6.63 -9.28 22.36
N VAL A 254 6.64 -9.89 21.17
CA VAL A 254 7.83 -10.02 20.33
C VAL A 254 7.55 -9.44 18.94
N ALA A 255 8.46 -8.60 18.45
CA ALA A 255 8.48 -8.19 17.05
C ALA A 255 9.16 -9.26 16.19
N LEU A 256 8.65 -9.45 14.99
CA LEU A 256 9.23 -10.34 13.99
C LEU A 256 9.07 -9.72 12.60
N ASP A 257 10.06 -9.96 11.74
CA ASP A 257 9.98 -9.56 10.33
C ASP A 257 8.88 -10.39 9.66
N LEU A 258 8.12 -9.76 8.76
CA LEU A 258 6.95 -10.36 8.10
C LEU A 258 7.22 -11.75 7.47
N PRO A 259 8.34 -11.99 6.77
CA PRO A 259 8.62 -13.31 6.19
C PRO A 259 8.75 -14.45 7.22
N TRP A 260 8.99 -14.15 8.50
CA TRP A 260 9.21 -15.21 9.50
C TRP A 260 7.91 -15.87 10.01
N ILE A 261 6.75 -15.38 9.57
CA ILE A 261 5.46 -15.81 10.11
C ILE A 261 5.25 -17.33 9.98
N GLY A 262 5.51 -17.94 8.82
CA GLY A 262 5.36 -19.39 8.68
C GLY A 262 6.35 -20.19 9.50
N GLU A 263 7.62 -19.76 9.60
CA GLU A 263 8.60 -20.40 10.48
C GLU A 263 8.12 -20.40 11.94
N TYR A 264 7.63 -19.25 12.41
CA TYR A 264 7.25 -19.05 13.80
C TYR A 264 5.94 -19.78 14.13
N ALA A 265 5.00 -19.83 13.19
CA ALA A 265 3.77 -20.58 13.32
C ALA A 265 4.03 -22.10 13.37
N GLU A 266 4.79 -22.64 12.41
CA GLU A 266 5.12 -24.09 12.35
C GLU A 266 5.89 -24.57 13.57
N LYS A 267 6.79 -23.73 14.11
CA LYS A 267 7.57 -24.05 15.30
C LYS A 267 6.81 -23.82 16.61
N GLY A 268 5.55 -23.36 16.56
CA GLY A 268 4.76 -23.04 17.75
C GLY A 268 5.38 -21.94 18.62
N ILE A 269 6.08 -20.98 18.01
CA ILE A 269 6.75 -19.87 18.72
C ILE A 269 5.74 -18.82 19.15
N LEU A 270 4.70 -18.59 18.34
CA LEU A 270 3.66 -17.59 18.56
C LEU A 270 2.34 -18.25 18.93
N LEU A 271 1.63 -17.62 19.87
CA LEU A 271 0.23 -17.91 20.14
C LEU A 271 -0.62 -17.28 19.03
N PRO A 272 -1.48 -18.05 18.32
CA PRO A 272 -2.41 -17.49 17.35
C PRO A 272 -3.28 -16.40 17.97
N LEU A 273 -3.52 -15.30 17.25
CA LEU A 273 -4.26 -14.16 17.79
C LEU A 273 -5.74 -14.50 18.05
N ASP A 274 -6.31 -15.39 17.24
CA ASP A 274 -7.68 -15.89 17.41
C ASP A 274 -7.86 -16.78 18.66
N GLU A 275 -6.78 -17.36 19.18
CA GLU A 275 -6.75 -18.04 20.49
C GLU A 275 -6.49 -17.06 21.64
N ALA A 276 -5.71 -16.01 21.39
CA ALA A 276 -5.34 -15.03 22.40
C ALA A 276 -6.46 -14.01 22.70
N MET A 277 -7.24 -13.62 21.68
CA MET A 277 -8.19 -12.51 21.77
C MET A 277 -9.26 -12.51 20.66
N ASP A 278 -10.28 -11.67 20.81
CA ASP A 278 -11.16 -11.32 19.71
C ASP A 278 -10.44 -10.39 18.71
N VAL A 279 -10.14 -10.93 17.52
CA VAL A 279 -9.41 -10.24 16.45
C VAL A 279 -10.18 -9.02 15.92
N ALA A 280 -11.51 -8.99 16.04
CA ALA A 280 -12.31 -7.85 15.61
C ALA A 280 -11.96 -6.55 16.36
N ARG A 281 -11.39 -6.67 17.57
CA ARG A 281 -10.91 -5.52 18.37
C ARG A 281 -9.79 -4.73 17.71
N LEU A 282 -9.08 -5.32 16.74
CA LEU A 282 -8.00 -4.65 16.01
C LEU A 282 -8.48 -3.83 14.80
N ASP A 283 -9.73 -4.02 14.37
CA ASP A 283 -10.25 -3.59 13.07
C ASP A 283 -9.35 -4.04 11.90
N PRO A 284 -9.35 -5.34 11.54
CA PRO A 284 -8.51 -5.88 10.47
C PRO A 284 -8.62 -5.14 9.13
N ALA A 285 -9.80 -4.59 8.81
CA ALA A 285 -10.06 -3.89 7.55
C ALA A 285 -9.35 -2.52 7.47
N ASP A 286 -8.89 -2.00 8.61
CA ASP A 286 -8.13 -0.76 8.67
C ASP A 286 -6.65 -0.98 8.35
N PHE A 287 -6.12 -2.20 8.36
CA PHE A 287 -4.73 -2.45 7.98
C PHE A 287 -4.52 -2.52 6.47
N HIS A 288 -3.32 -2.15 6.00
CA HIS A 288 -2.89 -2.41 4.63
C HIS A 288 -3.03 -3.91 4.34
N THR A 289 -3.78 -4.24 3.28
CA THR A 289 -4.21 -5.61 2.96
C THR A 289 -3.03 -6.59 2.92
N ALA A 290 -1.95 -6.22 2.24
CA ALA A 290 -0.75 -7.04 2.13
C ALA A 290 -0.04 -7.26 3.48
N GLY A 291 0.05 -6.23 4.33
CA GLY A 291 0.66 -6.34 5.65
C GLY A 291 -0.15 -7.23 6.60
N TRP A 292 -1.48 -7.09 6.58
CA TRP A 292 -2.37 -7.96 7.36
C TRP A 292 -2.30 -9.41 6.87
N ALA A 293 -2.41 -9.65 5.56
CA ALA A 293 -2.34 -10.99 4.98
C ALA A 293 -0.99 -11.68 5.25
N ALA A 294 0.12 -10.95 5.17
CA ALA A 294 1.46 -11.47 5.46
C ALA A 294 1.63 -11.91 6.93
N ALA A 295 0.78 -11.43 7.85
CA ALA A 295 0.78 -11.85 9.25
C ALA A 295 -0.01 -13.15 9.52
N HIS A 296 -0.49 -13.83 8.47
CA HIS A 296 -1.25 -15.07 8.55
C HIS A 296 -0.41 -16.29 8.15
N TRP A 297 -0.73 -17.43 8.76
CA TRP A 297 -0.26 -18.75 8.34
C TRP A 297 -1.42 -19.76 8.42
N GLY A 298 -1.65 -20.53 7.36
CA GLY A 298 -2.77 -21.49 7.32
C GLY A 298 -4.15 -20.86 7.55
N GLY A 299 -4.34 -19.63 7.05
CA GLY A 299 -5.59 -18.86 7.22
C GLY A 299 -5.80 -18.25 8.62
N ARG A 300 -4.82 -18.36 9.52
CA ARG A 300 -4.92 -17.87 10.91
C ARG A 300 -3.97 -16.69 11.17
N PRO A 301 -4.40 -15.64 11.89
CA PRO A 301 -3.54 -14.50 12.23
C PRO A 301 -2.62 -14.84 13.41
N TYR A 302 -1.31 -14.59 13.28
CA TYR A 302 -0.32 -14.85 14.34
C TYR A 302 0.27 -13.58 14.96
N ALA A 303 0.17 -12.44 14.29
CA ALA A 303 0.73 -11.18 14.74
C ALA A 303 -0.02 -9.98 14.16
N VAL A 304 0.18 -8.82 14.76
CA VAL A 304 -0.47 -7.56 14.36
C VAL A 304 0.57 -6.66 13.67
N PRO A 305 0.32 -6.16 12.45
CA PRO A 305 1.18 -5.18 11.82
C PRO A 305 1.44 -3.97 12.72
N ALA A 306 2.71 -3.75 13.04
CA ALA A 306 3.16 -2.53 13.72
C ALA A 306 3.78 -1.55 12.73
N GLN A 307 4.36 -2.07 11.64
CA GLN A 307 4.88 -1.27 10.54
C GLN A 307 4.57 -1.97 9.20
N THR A 308 3.97 -1.25 8.26
CA THR A 308 4.01 -1.62 6.84
C THR A 308 5.10 -0.76 6.20
N THR A 309 6.18 -1.41 5.77
CA THR A 309 7.35 -0.73 5.21
C THR A 309 7.68 -1.31 3.84
N PRO A 310 7.06 -0.83 2.76
CA PRO A 310 7.46 -1.28 1.43
C PRO A 310 8.87 -0.82 1.10
N GLU A 311 9.60 -1.63 0.33
CA GLU A 311 10.77 -1.13 -0.40
C GLU A 311 10.29 -0.41 -1.66
N LEU A 312 10.75 0.83 -1.82
CA LEU A 312 10.37 1.74 -2.90
C LEU A 312 11.63 2.20 -3.64
N LEU A 313 11.47 2.71 -4.86
CA LEU A 313 12.50 3.48 -5.52
C LEU A 313 12.40 4.95 -5.07
N PHE A 314 13.38 5.40 -4.29
CA PHE A 314 13.60 6.81 -3.98
C PHE A 314 14.37 7.45 -5.13
N TYR A 315 13.90 8.58 -5.65
CA TYR A 315 14.62 9.32 -6.70
C TYR A 315 14.65 10.81 -6.39
N ARG A 316 15.74 11.47 -6.79
CA ARG A 316 15.94 12.90 -6.61
C ARG A 316 15.24 13.71 -7.70
N ARG A 317 14.09 14.29 -7.38
CA ARG A 317 13.24 15.06 -8.32
C ARG A 317 13.98 16.24 -8.93
N ASP A 318 14.81 16.91 -8.15
CA ASP A 318 15.65 18.01 -8.59
C ASP A 318 16.70 17.57 -9.60
N LEU A 319 17.41 16.46 -9.34
CA LEU A 319 18.39 15.91 -10.30
C LEU A 319 17.74 15.43 -11.59
N PHE A 320 16.54 14.85 -11.51
CA PHE A 320 15.75 14.45 -12.67
C PHE A 320 15.30 15.67 -13.48
N ALA A 321 14.77 16.71 -12.82
CA ALA A 321 14.35 17.95 -13.47
C ALA A 321 15.52 18.66 -14.15
N ASP A 322 16.67 18.78 -13.48
CA ASP A 322 17.88 19.40 -14.02
C ASP A 322 18.40 18.66 -15.27
N ALA A 323 18.25 17.34 -15.31
CA ALA A 323 18.63 16.50 -16.43
C ALA A 323 17.55 16.38 -17.52
N GLY A 324 16.35 16.94 -17.31
CA GLY A 324 15.20 16.78 -18.21
C GLY A 324 14.69 15.34 -18.30
N LEU A 325 14.82 14.56 -17.23
CA LEU A 325 14.41 13.16 -17.14
C LEU A 325 13.04 13.04 -16.47
N GLU A 326 12.21 12.14 -16.99
CA GLU A 326 10.99 11.69 -16.31
C GLU A 326 11.33 10.58 -15.30
N PRO A 327 10.52 10.41 -14.23
CA PRO A 327 10.70 9.30 -13.29
C PRO A 327 10.62 7.94 -14.02
N PRO A 328 11.48 6.96 -13.67
CA PRO A 328 11.58 5.72 -14.43
C PRO A 328 10.33 4.86 -14.28
N ALA A 329 9.70 4.51 -15.40
CA ALA A 329 8.48 3.71 -15.43
C ALA A 329 8.74 2.19 -15.54
N ASP A 330 9.95 1.79 -15.95
CA ASP A 330 10.35 0.40 -16.12
C ASP A 330 11.86 0.22 -15.84
N THR A 331 12.33 -1.03 -15.85
CA THR A 331 13.74 -1.39 -15.61
C THR A 331 14.70 -0.76 -16.64
N GLY A 332 14.27 -0.58 -17.89
CA GLY A 332 15.08 0.09 -18.93
C GLY A 332 15.27 1.57 -18.64
N GLY A 333 14.18 2.29 -18.37
CA GLY A 333 14.20 3.69 -17.97
C GLY A 333 14.98 3.92 -16.68
N LEU A 334 14.94 2.96 -15.74
CA LEU A 334 15.77 3.01 -14.54
C LEU A 334 17.27 2.95 -14.85
N LEU A 335 17.70 2.05 -15.73
CA LEU A 335 19.11 1.97 -16.15
C LEU A 335 19.56 3.20 -16.93
N ASP A 336 18.68 3.74 -17.79
CA ASP A 336 18.99 4.94 -18.55
C ASP A 336 19.12 6.17 -17.64
N ALA A 337 18.22 6.33 -16.66
CA ALA A 337 18.33 7.37 -15.64
C ALA A 337 19.57 7.19 -14.77
N ALA A 338 19.88 5.95 -14.36
CA ALA A 338 21.06 5.65 -13.56
C ALA A 338 22.33 6.03 -14.33
N ARG A 339 22.42 5.67 -15.62
CA ARG A 339 23.53 6.03 -16.51
C ARG A 339 23.66 7.54 -16.67
N ALA A 340 22.55 8.24 -16.92
CA ALA A 340 22.56 9.68 -17.15
C ALA A 340 22.98 10.48 -15.91
N LEU A 341 22.61 10.01 -14.70
CA LEU A 341 22.90 10.70 -13.44
C LEU A 341 24.22 10.25 -12.78
N HIS A 342 24.82 9.15 -13.26
CA HIS A 342 26.10 8.64 -12.80
C HIS A 342 27.27 9.50 -13.31
N ALA A 343 27.93 10.21 -12.39
CA ALA A 343 29.06 11.10 -12.66
C ALA A 343 30.13 10.93 -11.54
N PRO A 344 30.81 9.78 -11.46
CA PRO A 344 31.72 9.43 -10.36
C PRO A 344 32.90 10.40 -10.23
N GLN A 345 33.33 11.01 -11.34
CA GLN A 345 34.34 12.07 -11.35
C GLN A 345 33.92 13.34 -10.59
N HIS A 346 32.61 13.51 -10.33
CA HIS A 346 32.02 14.56 -9.49
C HIS A 346 31.45 14.01 -8.18
N GLY A 347 31.79 12.76 -7.81
CA GLY A 347 31.31 12.13 -6.58
C GLY A 347 29.83 11.73 -6.58
N ARG A 348 29.18 11.70 -7.76
CA ARG A 348 27.75 11.34 -7.90
C ARG A 348 27.59 9.98 -8.58
N TYR A 349 26.74 9.13 -8.02
CA TYR A 349 26.41 7.81 -8.53
C TYR A 349 24.93 7.73 -8.91
N GLY A 350 24.61 6.88 -9.88
CA GLY A 350 23.26 6.78 -10.45
C GLY A 350 22.28 6.14 -9.48
N ILE A 351 22.68 5.03 -8.85
CA ILE A 351 21.78 4.24 -7.99
C ILE A 351 22.51 3.53 -6.85
N ALA A 352 21.84 3.33 -5.71
CA ALA A 352 22.29 2.47 -4.61
C ALA A 352 21.19 1.50 -4.18
N TRP A 353 21.60 0.32 -3.70
CA TRP A 353 20.75 -0.83 -3.37
C TRP A 353 21.51 -1.78 -2.44
N ASN A 354 20.86 -2.80 -1.88
CA ASN A 354 21.52 -3.74 -0.97
C ASN A 354 22.36 -4.75 -1.78
N ALA A 355 23.69 -4.64 -1.73
CA ALA A 355 24.58 -5.61 -2.37
C ALA A 355 25.54 -6.33 -1.40
N ALA A 356 25.48 -5.99 -0.10
CA ALA A 356 26.17 -6.72 0.95
C ALA A 356 25.77 -8.20 0.99
N ARG A 357 26.76 -9.08 1.13
CA ARG A 357 26.58 -10.54 1.20
C ARG A 357 25.61 -10.93 2.32
N GLY A 358 24.80 -11.96 2.06
CA GLY A 358 23.83 -12.52 3.02
C GLY A 358 22.46 -11.86 2.91
N THR A 359 21.76 -11.70 4.05
CA THR A 359 20.35 -11.27 4.12
C THR A 359 20.02 -10.05 3.24
N ALA A 360 20.91 -9.05 3.20
CA ALA A 360 20.67 -7.81 2.45
C ALA A 360 20.53 -8.06 0.93
N LEU A 361 21.53 -8.68 0.29
CA LEU A 361 21.46 -9.02 -1.14
C LEU A 361 20.43 -10.11 -1.43
N GLY A 362 20.24 -11.06 -0.51
CA GLY A 362 19.23 -12.11 -0.64
C GLY A 362 17.83 -11.53 -0.80
N HIS A 363 17.47 -10.54 0.03
CA HIS A 363 16.22 -9.80 -0.12
C HIS A 363 16.15 -9.14 -1.51
N THR A 364 17.19 -8.42 -1.91
CA THR A 364 17.18 -7.72 -3.20
C THR A 364 16.97 -8.66 -4.36
N PHE A 365 17.63 -9.82 -4.40
CA PHE A 365 17.44 -10.76 -5.50
C PHE A 365 15.99 -11.26 -5.60
N LEU A 366 15.36 -11.64 -4.47
CA LEU A 366 13.96 -12.09 -4.49
C LEU A 366 12.99 -10.98 -4.93
N MET A 367 13.27 -9.73 -4.54
CA MET A 367 12.48 -8.57 -4.97
C MET A 367 12.71 -8.24 -6.46
N MET A 368 13.93 -8.40 -6.96
CA MET A 368 14.20 -8.25 -8.40
C MET A 368 13.49 -9.34 -9.22
N LEU A 369 13.36 -10.57 -8.74
CA LEU A 369 12.52 -11.57 -9.43
C LEU A 369 11.08 -11.05 -9.63
N ALA A 370 10.53 -10.39 -8.61
CA ALA A 370 9.20 -9.79 -8.68
C ALA A 370 9.12 -8.66 -9.71
N ASP A 371 10.16 -7.83 -9.82
CA ASP A 371 10.25 -6.76 -10.83
C ASP A 371 10.24 -7.35 -12.26
N PHE A 372 10.75 -8.57 -12.43
CA PHE A 372 10.70 -9.34 -13.68
C PHE A 372 9.45 -10.22 -13.82
N GLY A 373 8.48 -10.06 -12.91
CA GLY A 373 7.17 -10.70 -12.99
C GLY A 373 7.13 -12.14 -12.48
N GLN A 374 8.09 -12.57 -11.66
CA GLN A 374 8.18 -13.93 -11.17
C GLN A 374 8.34 -14.04 -9.64
N PRO A 375 7.61 -14.92 -8.95
CA PRO A 375 7.89 -15.29 -7.56
C PRO A 375 9.15 -16.17 -7.43
N ALA A 376 9.72 -16.19 -6.22
CA ALA A 376 10.82 -17.08 -5.86
C ALA A 376 10.39 -18.56 -5.72
N LEU A 377 9.08 -18.81 -5.65
CA LEU A 377 8.45 -20.13 -5.55
C LEU A 377 7.45 -20.30 -6.70
N ASN A 378 7.08 -21.53 -7.05
CA ASN A 378 6.05 -21.82 -8.07
C ASN A 378 4.60 -21.49 -7.64
N LEU A 379 4.34 -20.24 -7.28
CA LEU A 379 3.03 -19.79 -6.83
C LEU A 379 2.05 -19.67 -8.01
N PRO A 380 0.76 -20.01 -7.82
CA PRO A 380 -0.27 -19.78 -8.83
C PRO A 380 -0.48 -18.28 -9.08
N GLU A 381 -0.64 -17.89 -10.35
CA GLU A 381 -1.03 -16.52 -10.71
C GLU A 381 -2.51 -16.25 -10.35
N ILE A 382 -2.77 -15.05 -9.82
CA ILE A 382 -4.10 -14.52 -9.55
C ILE A 382 -4.21 -13.07 -10.02
N ALA A 383 -5.42 -12.52 -10.03
CA ALA A 383 -5.59 -11.10 -10.29
C ALA A 383 -4.81 -10.28 -9.23
N GLY A 384 -3.90 -9.42 -9.70
CA GLY A 384 -3.08 -8.58 -8.83
C GLY A 384 -1.78 -9.22 -8.32
N GLY A 385 -1.42 -10.45 -8.72
CA GLY A 385 -0.13 -11.05 -8.34
C GLY A 385 -0.17 -12.57 -8.26
N PHE A 386 0.31 -13.12 -7.14
CA PHE A 386 0.47 -14.56 -6.93
C PHE A 386 -0.23 -15.00 -5.64
N ASP A 387 -0.85 -16.17 -5.68
CA ASP A 387 -1.58 -16.75 -4.56
C ASP A 387 -0.62 -17.31 -3.50
N THR A 388 -0.81 -16.89 -2.26
CA THR A 388 -0.06 -17.33 -1.09
C THR A 388 -0.94 -18.03 -0.05
N SER A 389 -2.23 -18.24 -0.34
CA SER A 389 -3.20 -18.79 0.62
C SER A 389 -2.94 -20.25 0.99
N THR A 390 -2.33 -21.01 0.07
CA THR A 390 -2.02 -22.44 0.22
C THR A 390 -0.57 -22.71 0.66
N LEU A 391 0.20 -21.68 1.04
CA LEU A 391 1.59 -21.87 1.48
C LEU A 391 1.71 -22.84 2.66
N ALA A 392 0.72 -22.89 3.55
CA ALA A 392 0.72 -23.82 4.68
C ALA A 392 0.50 -25.28 4.27
N ASP A 393 -0.10 -25.52 3.10
CA ASP A 393 -0.34 -26.88 2.59
C ASP A 393 0.95 -27.53 2.04
N GLY A 394 2.01 -26.73 1.85
CA GLY A 394 3.27 -27.18 1.24
C GLY A 394 3.18 -27.32 -0.28
N GLY A 395 3.99 -28.20 -0.86
CA GLY A 395 3.97 -28.51 -2.29
C GLY A 395 4.55 -27.43 -3.22
N TYR A 396 5.12 -26.36 -2.67
CA TYR A 396 5.91 -25.39 -3.41
C TYR A 396 7.35 -25.89 -3.64
N ARG A 397 7.99 -25.36 -4.66
CA ARG A 397 9.40 -25.52 -5.02
C ARG A 397 10.01 -24.17 -5.36
N ALA A 398 11.32 -24.05 -5.22
CA ALA A 398 12.03 -22.85 -5.64
C ALA A 398 11.97 -22.70 -7.17
N THR A 399 11.92 -21.46 -7.65
CA THR A 399 11.90 -21.11 -9.08
C THR A 399 12.90 -20.01 -9.39
N LEU A 400 14.14 -20.21 -8.98
CA LEU A 400 15.24 -19.25 -9.16
C LEU A 400 15.90 -19.44 -10.53
N GLU A 401 16.14 -20.69 -10.97
CA GLU A 401 16.78 -20.98 -12.26
C GLU A 401 15.75 -20.93 -13.42
N THR A 402 15.47 -19.71 -13.89
CA THR A 402 14.59 -19.45 -15.03
C THR A 402 15.20 -18.36 -15.93
N GLU A 403 14.65 -18.15 -17.12
CA GLU A 403 15.08 -17.05 -17.99
C GLU A 403 14.73 -15.67 -17.40
N LEU A 404 13.64 -15.55 -16.63
CA LEU A 404 13.32 -14.31 -15.89
C LEU A 404 14.28 -14.11 -14.71
N GLY A 405 14.68 -15.19 -14.02
CA GLY A 405 15.71 -15.15 -12.98
C GLY A 405 17.08 -14.76 -13.53
N LEU A 406 17.41 -15.21 -14.74
CA LEU A 406 18.58 -14.74 -15.47
C LEU A 406 18.50 -13.26 -15.80
N ALA A 407 17.37 -12.79 -16.33
CA ALA A 407 17.19 -11.38 -16.65
C ALA A 407 17.32 -10.49 -15.39
N ALA A 408 16.77 -10.93 -14.25
CA ALA A 408 16.93 -10.25 -12.96
C ALA A 408 18.40 -10.23 -12.49
N ALA A 409 19.12 -11.35 -12.62
CA ALA A 409 20.53 -11.45 -12.26
C ALA A 409 21.43 -10.55 -13.15
N GLU A 410 21.18 -10.52 -14.45
CA GLU A 410 21.86 -9.65 -15.40
C GLU A 410 21.54 -8.16 -15.15
N PHE A 411 20.31 -7.85 -14.76
CA PHE A 411 19.92 -6.51 -14.35
C PHE A 411 20.70 -6.01 -13.14
N LEU A 412 20.90 -6.86 -12.12
CA LEU A 412 21.75 -6.52 -10.97
C LEU A 412 23.20 -6.24 -11.39
N MET A 413 23.74 -6.98 -12.37
CA MET A 413 25.06 -6.72 -12.93
C MET A 413 25.14 -5.37 -13.68
N GLU A 414 24.05 -4.95 -14.35
CA GLU A 414 23.98 -3.63 -14.98
C GLU A 414 23.84 -2.51 -13.93
N LEU A 415 23.03 -2.68 -12.89
CA LEU A 415 22.93 -1.72 -11.76
C LEU A 415 24.29 -1.50 -11.09
N LEU A 416 25.08 -2.57 -10.93
CA LEU A 416 26.42 -2.50 -10.34
C LEU A 416 27.31 -1.48 -11.04
N ARG A 417 27.18 -1.31 -12.36
CA ARG A 417 27.99 -0.36 -13.16
C ARG A 417 27.74 1.11 -12.82
N TYR A 418 26.55 1.45 -12.31
CA TYR A 418 26.16 2.81 -11.99
C TYR A 418 26.11 3.09 -10.48
N SER A 419 26.56 2.11 -9.68
CA SER A 419 26.53 2.14 -8.23
C SER A 419 27.83 2.72 -7.62
N PRO A 420 27.81 3.14 -6.34
CA PRO A 420 29.03 3.47 -5.60
C PRO A 420 30.07 2.35 -5.60
N PRO A 421 31.38 2.64 -5.54
CA PRO A 421 32.43 1.63 -5.59
C PRO A 421 32.40 0.64 -4.41
N ASP A 422 31.85 1.07 -3.27
CA ASP A 422 31.69 0.28 -2.04
C ASP A 422 30.31 -0.39 -1.92
N ILE A 423 29.50 -0.40 -2.98
CA ILE A 423 28.14 -0.98 -3.01
C ILE A 423 28.08 -2.42 -2.47
N LEU A 424 29.08 -3.25 -2.75
CA LEU A 424 29.15 -4.65 -2.29
C LEU A 424 29.30 -4.80 -0.76
N SER A 425 29.52 -3.69 -0.05
CA SER A 425 29.51 -3.64 1.41
C SER A 425 28.26 -2.95 1.97
N MET A 426 27.40 -2.39 1.10
CA MET A 426 26.23 -1.64 1.53
C MET A 426 25.04 -2.55 1.82
N SER A 427 24.49 -2.40 3.02
CA SER A 427 23.20 -2.94 3.43
C SER A 427 22.17 -1.81 3.52
N TRP A 428 21.19 -1.91 4.41
CA TRP A 428 20.08 -0.97 4.55
C TRP A 428 20.53 0.47 4.87
N TYR A 429 21.38 0.65 5.88
CA TYR A 429 21.77 1.99 6.33
C TYR A 429 22.84 2.62 5.43
N GLU A 430 23.79 1.81 4.97
CA GLU A 430 24.91 2.27 4.15
C GLU A 430 24.45 2.79 2.77
N ARG A 431 23.31 2.34 2.24
CA ARG A 431 22.78 2.86 0.96
C ARG A 431 21.95 4.13 1.11
N VAL A 432 21.25 4.33 2.23
CA VAL A 432 20.40 5.53 2.44
C VAL A 432 21.22 6.76 2.83
N ARG A 433 22.32 6.58 3.55
CA ARG A 433 23.23 7.68 3.92
C ARG A 433 23.80 8.46 2.72
N PRO A 434 24.39 7.81 1.69
CA PRO A 434 24.91 8.53 0.53
C PRO A 434 23.79 9.13 -0.34
N TYR A 435 22.59 8.54 -0.35
CA TYR A 435 21.40 9.16 -0.96
C TYR A 435 21.01 10.45 -0.23
N ALA A 436 20.90 10.40 1.11
CA ALA A 436 20.64 11.57 1.95
C ALA A 436 21.73 12.64 1.80
N ALA A 437 23.00 12.26 1.70
CA ALA A 437 24.11 13.18 1.46
C ALA A 437 24.13 13.78 0.04
N GLY A 438 23.29 13.30 -0.88
CA GLY A 438 23.22 13.77 -2.26
C GLY A 438 24.26 13.17 -3.21
N ASN A 439 25.00 12.15 -2.77
CA ASN A 439 26.00 11.45 -3.58
C ASN A 439 25.37 10.40 -4.51
N VAL A 440 24.11 10.04 -4.30
CA VAL A 440 23.39 9.04 -5.10
C VAL A 440 22.07 9.63 -5.59
N ALA A 441 21.77 9.48 -6.88
CA ALA A 441 20.57 10.06 -7.48
C ALA A 441 19.30 9.24 -7.22
N MET A 442 19.42 7.91 -7.14
CA MET A 442 18.31 6.99 -6.86
C MET A 442 18.71 5.93 -5.84
N ALA A 443 17.77 5.46 -5.03
CA ALA A 443 18.02 4.32 -4.15
C ALA A 443 16.77 3.46 -3.99
N TYR A 444 16.92 2.14 -4.13
CA TYR A 444 15.92 1.24 -3.56
C TYR A 444 15.95 1.39 -2.05
N GLY A 445 14.79 1.47 -1.39
CA GLY A 445 14.60 2.14 -0.11
C GLY A 445 13.39 1.68 0.69
N TYR A 446 13.58 1.06 1.87
CA TYR A 446 12.44 0.86 2.78
C TYR A 446 11.98 2.19 3.36
N THR A 447 10.67 2.41 3.39
CA THR A 447 10.07 3.66 3.89
C THR A 447 10.50 4.02 5.32
N LEU A 448 10.83 3.02 6.15
CA LEU A 448 11.35 3.21 7.51
C LEU A 448 12.66 4.00 7.58
N LEU A 449 13.42 4.07 6.47
CA LEU A 449 14.68 4.80 6.37
C LEU A 449 14.51 6.22 5.80
N ALA A 450 13.32 6.60 5.34
CA ALA A 450 13.04 7.96 4.90
C ALA A 450 13.32 9.06 5.95
N PRO A 451 13.21 8.82 7.28
CA PRO A 451 13.61 9.82 8.28
C PRO A 451 15.03 10.37 8.11
N TYR A 452 15.97 9.57 7.58
CA TYR A 452 17.37 9.98 7.39
C TYR A 452 17.56 11.17 6.44
N PHE A 453 16.57 11.45 5.59
CA PHE A 453 16.60 12.63 4.72
C PHE A 453 15.36 13.51 4.84
N GLU A 454 14.21 12.98 5.25
CA GLU A 454 13.02 13.83 5.43
C GLU A 454 13.04 14.64 6.73
N LEU A 455 13.71 14.16 7.78
CA LEU A 455 13.80 14.86 9.07
C LEU A 455 15.11 15.62 9.26
N ASP A 456 16.01 15.57 8.28
CA ASP A 456 17.23 16.36 8.25
C ASP A 456 17.10 17.46 7.19
N PRO A 457 16.77 18.71 7.57
CA PRO A 457 16.66 19.82 6.63
C PRO A 457 17.95 20.16 5.88
N SER A 458 19.11 19.69 6.36
CA SER A 458 20.39 19.88 5.68
C SER A 458 20.66 18.86 4.57
N SER A 459 19.90 17.77 4.54
CA SER A 459 19.96 16.75 3.49
C SER A 459 19.52 17.33 2.15
N PRO A 460 20.34 17.23 1.09
CA PRO A 460 19.92 17.60 -0.27
C PRO A 460 18.68 16.83 -0.77
N ALA A 461 18.36 15.67 -0.19
CA ALA A 461 17.17 14.91 -0.53
C ALA A 461 15.90 15.41 0.21
N ALA A 462 16.03 16.23 1.26
CA ALA A 462 14.91 16.76 2.03
C ALA A 462 13.95 17.56 1.15
N GLY A 463 12.70 17.11 1.08
CA GLY A 463 11.69 17.73 0.21
C GLY A 463 11.95 17.58 -1.29
N GLN A 464 13.01 16.88 -1.71
CA GLN A 464 13.36 16.65 -3.11
C GLN A 464 13.22 15.18 -3.54
N THR A 465 12.89 14.28 -2.63
CA THR A 465 12.63 12.87 -2.93
C THR A 465 11.23 12.64 -3.51
N GLY A 466 11.16 11.87 -4.59
CA GLY A 466 9.94 11.21 -5.05
C GLY A 466 9.98 9.71 -4.73
N TYR A 467 8.80 9.10 -4.64
CA TYR A 467 8.60 7.71 -4.24
C TYR A 467 7.86 6.95 -5.34
N LEU A 468 8.46 5.86 -5.83
CA LEU A 468 7.86 4.96 -6.81
C LEU A 468 7.83 3.53 -6.27
N PRO A 469 6.91 2.66 -6.73
CA PRO A 469 7.11 1.23 -6.60
C PRO A 469 8.40 0.83 -7.36
N HIS A 470 8.81 -0.42 -7.26
CA HIS A 470 9.89 -0.90 -8.11
C HIS A 470 9.47 -0.81 -9.59
N PRO A 471 10.30 -0.21 -10.46
CA PRO A 471 10.01 -0.18 -11.90
C PRO A 471 10.02 -1.61 -12.47
N PRO A 472 8.91 -2.07 -13.07
CA PRO A 472 8.82 -3.43 -13.58
C PRO A 472 9.59 -3.60 -14.89
N ALA A 473 9.94 -4.84 -15.22
CA ALA A 473 10.37 -5.19 -16.57
C ALA A 473 9.19 -5.05 -17.55
N PRO A 474 9.43 -4.79 -18.85
CA PRO A 474 8.37 -4.71 -19.84
C PRO A 474 7.44 -5.93 -19.81
N GLY A 475 6.16 -5.69 -19.54
CA GLY A 475 5.13 -6.75 -19.45
C GLY A 475 4.88 -7.30 -18.04
N ALA A 476 5.70 -6.94 -17.04
CA ALA A 476 5.45 -7.22 -15.63
C ALA A 476 4.65 -6.09 -14.96
N ALA A 477 4.04 -6.39 -13.81
CA ALA A 477 3.33 -5.41 -12.99
C ALA A 477 4.31 -4.72 -12.03
N ALA A 478 4.08 -3.43 -11.74
CA ALA A 478 4.86 -2.73 -10.73
C ALA A 478 4.56 -3.32 -9.34
N VAL A 479 5.61 -3.52 -8.55
CA VAL A 479 5.51 -4.08 -7.20
C VAL A 479 6.23 -3.18 -6.22
N ALA A 480 5.64 -2.98 -5.05
CA ALA A 480 6.26 -2.37 -3.89
C ALA A 480 6.35 -3.47 -2.81
N PRO A 481 7.47 -4.23 -2.75
CA PRO A 481 7.59 -5.38 -1.87
C PRO A 481 7.42 -4.96 -0.41
N VAL A 482 6.38 -5.48 0.23
CA VAL A 482 6.05 -5.14 1.61
C VAL A 482 7.03 -5.82 2.55
N GLY A 483 7.64 -5.03 3.43
CA GLY A 483 8.31 -5.49 4.63
C GLY A 483 7.75 -4.82 5.88
N GLY A 484 8.54 -4.86 6.93
CA GLY A 484 8.19 -4.28 8.22
C GLY A 484 7.97 -5.37 9.27
N TYR A 485 7.72 -4.92 10.48
CA TYR A 485 7.59 -5.81 11.62
C TYR A 485 6.14 -5.90 12.09
N VAL A 486 5.78 -7.10 12.50
CA VAL A 486 4.52 -7.41 13.18
C VAL A 486 4.84 -7.73 14.65
N LEU A 487 3.88 -7.50 15.52
CA LEU A 487 3.96 -7.79 16.95
C LEU A 487 3.10 -9.01 17.28
N GLY A 488 3.72 -10.06 17.82
CA GLY A 488 3.06 -11.29 18.23
C GLY A 488 3.21 -11.58 19.72
N ILE A 489 2.40 -12.52 20.22
CA ILE A 489 2.46 -13.00 21.60
C ILE A 489 3.20 -14.35 21.61
N PRO A 490 4.27 -14.52 22.41
CA PRO A 490 4.96 -15.81 22.51
C PRO A 490 4.04 -16.92 23.04
N ALA A 491 4.08 -18.11 22.43
CA ALA A 491 3.28 -19.26 22.84
C ALA A 491 3.60 -19.74 24.27
N ASN A 492 4.85 -19.56 24.71
CA ASN A 492 5.32 -19.89 26.06
C ASN A 492 5.14 -18.74 27.07
N LEU A 493 4.22 -17.80 26.80
CA LEU A 493 3.84 -16.76 27.75
C LEU A 493 2.96 -17.34 28.88
N PRO A 494 3.24 -17.06 30.17
CA PRO A 494 2.38 -17.50 31.25
C PRO A 494 0.96 -16.95 31.13
N ARG A 495 -0.04 -17.80 31.39
CA ARG A 495 -1.46 -17.47 31.17
C ARG A 495 -1.93 -16.27 31.99
N GLU A 496 -1.37 -16.08 33.18
CA GLU A 496 -1.64 -14.93 34.05
C GLU A 496 -1.18 -13.58 33.45
N ARG A 497 -0.29 -13.60 32.45
CA ARG A 497 0.19 -12.39 31.75
C ARG A 497 -0.54 -12.12 30.43
N LEU A 498 -1.24 -13.13 29.89
CA LEU A 498 -1.81 -13.09 28.54
C LEU A 498 -2.77 -11.92 28.33
N THR A 499 -3.76 -11.74 29.20
CA THR A 499 -4.77 -10.67 29.05
C THR A 499 -4.12 -9.29 28.98
N ALA A 500 -3.17 -8.99 29.86
CA ALA A 500 -2.53 -7.68 29.85
C ALA A 500 -1.54 -7.51 28.68
N ALA A 501 -0.90 -8.59 28.20
CA ALA A 501 -0.09 -8.56 26.99
C ALA A 501 -0.96 -8.26 25.74
N VAL A 502 -2.14 -8.86 25.65
CA VAL A 502 -3.15 -8.59 24.61
C VAL A 502 -3.58 -7.12 24.63
N GLU A 503 -3.91 -6.56 25.80
CA GLU A 503 -4.30 -5.15 25.88
C GLU A 503 -3.16 -4.21 25.49
N ALA A 504 -1.92 -4.51 25.92
CA ALA A 504 -0.75 -3.74 25.50
C ALA A 504 -0.52 -3.82 23.99
N LEU A 505 -0.68 -5.00 23.38
CA LEU A 505 -0.57 -5.21 21.94
C LEU A 505 -1.59 -4.37 21.16
N ILE A 506 -2.85 -4.35 21.60
CA ILE A 506 -3.92 -3.53 21.00
C ILE A 506 -3.58 -2.04 21.11
N VAL A 507 -3.10 -1.58 22.27
CA VAL A 507 -2.69 -0.17 22.46
C VAL A 507 -1.54 0.20 21.52
N PHE A 508 -0.46 -0.59 21.47
CA PHE A 508 0.72 -0.31 20.66
C PHE A 508 0.44 -0.31 19.15
N THR A 509 -0.59 -1.04 18.72
CA THR A 509 -0.98 -1.15 17.31
C THR A 509 -2.24 -0.36 16.97
N SER A 510 -2.74 0.47 17.89
CA SER A 510 -3.93 1.32 17.68
C SER A 510 -3.67 2.47 16.70
N PRO A 511 -4.70 3.00 16.00
CA PRO A 511 -4.55 4.17 15.13
C PRO A 511 -3.90 5.38 15.84
N ALA A 512 -4.28 5.62 17.10
CA ALA A 512 -3.73 6.72 17.90
C ALA A 512 -2.24 6.52 18.23
N ALA A 513 -1.80 5.29 18.53
CA ALA A 513 -0.40 4.98 18.74
C ALA A 513 0.42 5.16 17.44
N GLN A 514 -0.10 4.64 16.33
CA GLN A 514 0.55 4.75 15.01
C GLN A 514 0.69 6.22 14.58
N LYS A 515 -0.37 7.03 14.76
CA LYS A 515 -0.28 8.48 14.55
C LYS A 515 0.76 9.14 15.47
N THR A 516 0.80 8.76 16.74
CA THR A 516 1.79 9.28 17.68
C THR A 516 3.21 8.95 17.23
N PHE A 517 3.46 7.74 16.71
CA PHE A 517 4.75 7.39 16.11
C PHE A 517 5.09 8.28 14.91
N VAL A 518 4.13 8.52 14.01
CA VAL A 518 4.33 9.40 12.85
C VAL A 518 4.69 10.82 13.28
N GLN A 519 3.96 11.38 14.24
CA GLN A 519 4.19 12.74 14.75
C GLN A 519 5.56 12.89 15.42
N ASN A 520 6.18 11.79 15.83
CA ASN A 520 7.50 11.76 16.47
C ASN A 520 8.60 11.22 15.55
N GLY A 521 8.36 11.21 14.23
CA GLY A 521 9.39 10.98 13.22
C GLY A 521 9.32 9.65 12.50
N SER A 522 8.39 8.76 12.84
CA SER A 522 8.15 7.56 12.02
C SER A 522 7.61 7.94 10.65
N ARG A 523 8.13 7.29 9.60
CA ARG A 523 7.61 7.37 8.21
C ARG A 523 6.93 6.08 7.78
N THR A 524 6.46 5.32 8.75
CA THR A 524 5.80 4.03 8.55
C THR A 524 4.50 4.01 9.32
N ASN A 525 3.49 3.40 8.73
CA ASN A 525 2.21 3.14 9.39
C ASN A 525 1.52 1.99 8.66
N PRO A 526 0.88 1.05 9.38
CA PRO A 526 0.21 -0.07 8.75
C PRO A 526 -1.30 0.13 8.51
N ARG A 527 -1.88 1.30 8.83
CA ARG A 527 -3.34 1.53 8.82
C ARG A 527 -3.82 2.60 7.84
N TYR A 528 -4.88 2.31 7.07
CA TYR A 528 -5.50 3.26 6.16
C TYR A 528 -6.07 4.48 6.88
N SER A 529 -6.70 4.33 8.06
CA SER A 529 -7.24 5.45 8.84
C SER A 529 -6.17 6.48 9.20
N VAL A 530 -4.97 6.00 9.54
CA VAL A 530 -3.82 6.83 9.90
C VAL A 530 -3.23 7.50 8.66
N GLY A 531 -3.11 6.80 7.52
CA GLY A 531 -2.69 7.42 6.25
C GLY A 531 -3.68 8.47 5.72
N ALA A 532 -4.96 8.36 6.08
CA ALA A 532 -5.99 9.36 5.79
C ALA A 532 -5.98 10.57 6.73
N ASP A 533 -5.30 10.50 7.89
CA ASP A 533 -5.28 11.58 8.88
C ASP A 533 -4.55 12.83 8.33
N PRO A 534 -5.13 14.04 8.45
CA PRO A 534 -4.54 15.26 7.91
C PRO A 534 -3.16 15.62 8.48
N ASP A 535 -2.91 15.30 9.75
CA ASP A 535 -1.64 15.58 10.40
C ASP A 535 -0.56 14.59 9.92
N VAL A 536 -0.95 13.34 9.68
CA VAL A 536 -0.09 12.31 9.08
C VAL A 536 0.25 12.66 7.63
N ARG A 537 -0.75 13.01 6.80
CA ARG A 537 -0.52 13.42 5.41
C ARG A 537 0.39 14.63 5.28
N ARG A 538 0.21 15.62 6.17
CA ARG A 538 1.08 16.80 6.21
C ARG A 538 2.51 16.47 6.63
N ALA A 539 2.69 15.41 7.42
CA ALA A 539 4.00 15.05 7.91
C ALA A 539 4.91 14.57 6.77
N SER A 540 4.42 13.79 5.81
CA SER A 540 5.20 13.34 4.64
C SER A 540 4.33 12.87 3.47
N PRO A 541 4.74 13.13 2.21
CA PRO A 541 4.07 12.58 1.02
C PRO A 541 4.19 11.06 0.90
N ILE A 542 5.06 10.41 1.66
CA ILE A 542 5.26 8.95 1.63
C ILE A 542 3.98 8.18 1.98
N PHE A 543 3.15 8.71 2.87
CA PHE A 543 1.90 8.06 3.30
C PHE A 543 0.89 8.00 2.17
N GLU A 544 0.73 9.10 1.43
CA GLU A 544 -0.14 9.13 0.24
C GLU A 544 0.40 8.22 -0.87
N ALA A 545 1.72 8.18 -1.05
CA ALA A 545 2.34 7.29 -2.03
C ALA A 545 2.08 5.81 -1.71
N VAL A 546 2.30 5.38 -0.46
CA VAL A 546 2.10 3.99 -0.01
C VAL A 546 0.62 3.59 -0.06
N ASP A 547 -0.29 4.44 0.42
CA ASP A 547 -1.72 4.17 0.33
C ASP A 547 -2.16 4.06 -1.14
N GLY A 548 -1.67 4.97 -2.00
CA GLY A 548 -1.91 4.93 -3.44
C GLY A 548 -1.44 3.62 -4.08
N MET A 549 -0.26 3.12 -3.71
CA MET A 549 0.26 1.82 -4.16
C MET A 549 -0.62 0.67 -3.68
N SER A 550 -1.11 0.74 -2.43
CA SER A 550 -2.03 -0.25 -1.89
C SER A 550 -3.33 -0.31 -2.69
N TRP A 551 -3.91 0.84 -3.04
CA TRP A 551 -5.16 0.92 -3.83
C TRP A 551 -5.00 0.44 -5.28
N ARG A 552 -3.77 0.37 -5.80
CA ARG A 552 -3.44 -0.14 -7.13
C ARG A 552 -2.96 -1.59 -7.11
N ASP A 553 -3.07 -2.28 -5.96
CA ASP A 553 -2.57 -3.64 -5.74
C ASP A 553 -1.06 -3.79 -6.00
N GLU A 554 -0.28 -2.71 -5.82
CA GLU A 554 1.18 -2.72 -5.99
C GLU A 554 1.90 -3.15 -4.70
N LEU A 555 1.31 -2.93 -3.52
CA LEU A 555 1.84 -3.45 -2.26
C LEU A 555 1.68 -4.98 -2.19
N GLN A 556 2.80 -5.71 -2.25
CA GLN A 556 2.77 -7.17 -2.30
C GLN A 556 3.78 -7.81 -1.36
N PHE A 557 3.41 -8.91 -0.70
CA PHE A 557 4.31 -9.66 0.19
C PHE A 557 4.80 -10.99 -0.42
N TRP A 558 4.17 -11.47 -1.49
CA TRP A 558 4.59 -12.68 -2.20
C TRP A 558 6.03 -12.66 -2.75
N PRO A 559 6.73 -11.52 -2.98
CA PRO A 559 8.15 -11.54 -3.32
C PRO A 559 9.02 -12.19 -2.23
N ARG A 560 8.57 -12.13 -0.97
CA ARG A 560 9.22 -12.77 0.18
C ARG A 560 8.15 -13.56 0.96
N PRO A 561 7.67 -14.69 0.40
CA PRO A 561 6.54 -15.41 0.96
C PRO A 561 6.90 -15.96 2.34
N PRO A 562 5.97 -15.92 3.31
CA PRO A 562 6.28 -16.24 4.71
C PRO A 562 6.33 -17.76 4.97
N ILE A 563 7.13 -18.51 4.20
CA ILE A 563 7.34 -19.96 4.40
C ILE A 563 8.45 -20.23 5.43
N PRO A 564 8.49 -21.40 6.09
CA PRO A 564 9.51 -21.72 7.09
C PRO A 564 10.96 -21.63 6.56
N GLU A 565 11.17 -21.93 5.29
CA GLU A 565 12.48 -22.01 4.64
C GLU A 565 12.97 -20.64 4.13
N ILE A 566 12.14 -19.59 4.18
CA ILE A 566 12.41 -18.32 3.48
C ILE A 566 13.74 -17.68 3.92
N SER A 567 14.05 -17.71 5.22
CA SER A 567 15.31 -17.18 5.76
C SER A 567 16.53 -17.90 5.18
N GLY A 568 16.42 -19.21 4.95
CA GLY A 568 17.48 -20.00 4.32
C GLY A 568 17.61 -19.70 2.83
N ILE A 569 16.50 -19.55 2.10
CA ILE A 569 16.50 -19.15 0.69
C ILE A 569 17.14 -17.77 0.51
N ILE A 570 16.76 -16.81 1.36
CA ILE A 570 17.36 -15.47 1.40
C ILE A 570 18.87 -15.56 1.61
N GLN A 571 19.34 -16.33 2.59
CA GLN A 571 20.76 -16.49 2.84
C GLN A 571 21.46 -17.11 1.62
N ILE A 572 20.91 -18.17 1.03
CA ILE A 572 21.46 -18.82 -0.17
C ILE A 572 21.63 -17.81 -1.31
N CYS A 573 20.57 -17.08 -1.65
CA CYS A 573 20.62 -16.04 -2.69
C CYS A 573 21.67 -14.97 -2.35
N GLY A 574 21.69 -14.50 -1.10
CA GLY A 574 22.64 -13.49 -0.64
C GLY A 574 24.10 -13.91 -0.74
N GLU A 575 24.40 -15.20 -0.77
CA GLU A 575 25.74 -15.73 -0.95
C GLU A 575 26.09 -15.94 -2.42
N GLU A 576 25.23 -16.65 -3.16
CA GLU A 576 25.49 -17.03 -4.56
C GLU A 576 25.51 -15.80 -5.48
N PHE A 577 24.58 -14.86 -5.29
CA PHE A 577 24.54 -13.63 -6.08
C PHE A 577 25.63 -12.64 -5.66
N HIS A 578 26.16 -12.73 -4.44
CA HIS A 578 27.30 -11.90 -4.07
C HIS A 578 28.57 -12.37 -4.79
N ASP A 579 28.77 -13.69 -4.89
CA ASP A 579 29.85 -14.26 -5.70
C ASP A 579 29.70 -13.91 -7.18
N MET A 580 28.46 -13.87 -7.69
CA MET A 580 28.15 -13.36 -9.04
C MET A 580 28.60 -11.90 -9.22
N LEU A 581 28.19 -11.00 -8.32
CA LEU A 581 28.54 -9.58 -8.39
C LEU A 581 30.05 -9.32 -8.28
N ARG A 582 30.78 -10.23 -7.62
CA ARG A 582 32.26 -10.22 -7.55
C ARG A 582 32.95 -10.80 -8.78
N GLY A 583 32.19 -11.38 -9.73
CA GLY A 583 32.73 -12.06 -10.90
C GLY A 583 33.35 -13.42 -10.61
N ILE A 584 33.06 -14.02 -9.45
CA ILE A 584 33.52 -15.37 -9.08
C ILE A 584 32.72 -16.45 -9.82
N ALA A 585 31.46 -16.15 -10.15
CA ALA A 585 30.60 -17.01 -10.95
C ALA A 585 29.78 -16.19 -11.95
N SER A 586 29.39 -16.83 -13.06
CA SER A 586 28.45 -16.24 -14.01
C SER A 586 27.02 -16.19 -13.43
N PRO A 587 26.14 -15.33 -13.97
CA PRO A 587 24.73 -15.31 -13.57
C PRO A 587 24.04 -16.67 -13.62
N ARG A 588 24.27 -17.45 -14.70
CA ARG A 588 23.69 -18.81 -14.83
C ARG A 588 24.20 -19.78 -13.76
N GLU A 589 25.50 -19.75 -13.45
CA GLU A 589 26.07 -20.59 -12.38
C GLU A 589 25.57 -20.20 -10.99
N ALA A 590 25.39 -18.91 -10.72
CA ALA A 590 24.81 -18.45 -9.46
C ALA A 590 23.35 -18.90 -9.30
N LEU A 591 22.54 -18.79 -10.36
CA LEU A 591 21.15 -19.27 -10.38
C LEU A 591 21.06 -20.78 -10.16
N ALA A 592 21.84 -21.56 -10.91
CA ALA A 592 21.85 -23.03 -10.78
C ALA A 592 22.26 -23.48 -9.36
N ARG A 593 23.29 -22.84 -8.78
CA ARG A 593 23.71 -23.14 -7.40
C ARG A 593 22.65 -22.73 -6.38
N ALA A 594 22.06 -21.53 -6.53
CA ALA A 594 21.00 -21.06 -5.64
C ALA A 594 19.76 -21.96 -5.70
N GLN A 595 19.33 -22.35 -6.90
CA GLN A 595 18.22 -23.28 -7.13
C GLN A 595 18.49 -24.62 -6.45
N ALA A 596 19.63 -25.26 -6.73
CA ALA A 596 19.96 -26.55 -6.14
C ALA A 596 20.01 -26.52 -4.60
N ARG A 597 20.58 -25.45 -4.02
CA ARG A 597 20.61 -25.25 -2.56
C ARG A 597 19.22 -24.99 -2.00
N ALA A 598 18.36 -24.24 -2.70
CA ALA A 598 16.99 -23.97 -2.26
C ALA A 598 16.11 -25.22 -2.34
N ASP A 599 16.25 -26.05 -3.38
CA ASP A 599 15.53 -27.33 -3.50
C ASP A 599 15.95 -28.32 -2.40
N ALA A 600 17.24 -28.36 -2.05
CA ALA A 600 17.73 -29.15 -0.93
C ALA A 600 17.17 -28.66 0.43
N LEU A 601 16.88 -27.36 0.55
CA LEU A 601 16.30 -26.77 1.75
C LEU A 601 14.79 -27.04 1.87
N ILE A 602 14.06 -26.98 0.75
CA ILE A 602 12.60 -27.21 0.68
C ILE A 602 12.25 -28.71 0.69
N SER A 603 13.25 -29.59 0.59
CA SER A 603 13.07 -31.04 0.46
C SER A 603 12.06 -31.62 1.46
N PRO A 604 11.20 -32.54 0.99
CA PRO A 604 9.95 -32.89 1.65
C PRO A 604 10.20 -33.38 3.08
N LYS A 605 9.44 -32.83 4.05
CA LYS A 605 9.32 -33.41 5.38
C LYS A 605 9.03 -34.91 5.20
N ASP A 606 9.93 -35.78 5.66
CA ASP A 606 9.74 -37.24 5.63
C ASP A 606 8.32 -37.55 6.15
N GLN A 607 7.54 -38.26 5.32
CA GLN A 607 6.20 -38.75 5.67
C GLN A 607 6.26 -39.80 6.78
#